data_AF-A0A954NWH5-F1
#
_entry.id   AF-A0A954NWH5-F1
#
_cell.length_a   1.000
_cell.length_b   1.000
_cell.length_c   1.000
_cell.angle_alpha   90.00
_cell.angle_beta   90.00
_cell.angle_gamma   90.00
#
_symmetry.space_group_name_H-M   'P 1'
#
loop_
_entity.id
_entity.type
_entity.pdbx_description
1 polymer ?
#
loop_
_entity_poly.entity_id
_entity_poly.type
_entity_poly.pdbx_seq_one_letter_code
_entity_poly.pdbx_strand_id
1 'polypeptide(L)'
;MLEIPPELAEEMTPAVLAFVESLLGRIAELEARLGMTPQNSSLPPSSQYPHARPVPQKPSGKRKRGGQKGHPKHERTLLPPERVDETFVLKPSACRRCGQLTHLVMPRFGVNLDDPFDEGWRGYDSLRRNWHDQNRE
;
A
#
# COMPACT_ATOMS: atom_id res chain seq x y z
N MET A 1 30.16 1.87 -14.76
CA MET A 1 30.58 0.70 -15.55
C MET A 1 32.09 0.79 -15.65
N LEU A 2 32.82 -0.15 -15.05
CA LEU A 2 34.26 -0.22 -15.23
C LEU A 2 34.50 -0.91 -16.57
N GLU A 3 35.04 -0.18 -17.55
CA GLU A 3 35.39 -0.74 -18.86
C GLU A 3 36.91 -0.79 -19.01
N ILE A 4 37.39 -1.81 -19.71
CA ILE A 4 38.82 -1.99 -19.98
C ILE A 4 39.22 -0.96 -21.05
N PRO A 5 40.23 -0.11 -20.83
CA PRO A 5 40.72 0.81 -21.85
C PRO A 5 41.19 0.04 -23.10
N PRO A 6 40.92 0.55 -24.32
CA PRO A 6 41.24 -0.18 -25.55
C PRO A 6 42.75 -0.46 -25.70
N GLU A 7 43.59 0.48 -25.26
CA GLU A 7 45.06 0.35 -25.22
C GLU A 7 45.51 -0.89 -24.41
N LEU A 8 44.85 -1.15 -23.27
CA LEU A 8 45.14 -2.30 -22.41
C LEU A 8 44.56 -3.60 -22.98
N ALA A 9 43.47 -3.51 -23.73
CA ALA A 9 42.84 -4.67 -24.33
C ALA A 9 43.71 -5.26 -25.46
N GLU A 10 44.43 -4.41 -26.19
CA GLU A 10 45.34 -4.81 -27.27
C GLU A 10 46.61 -5.51 -26.76
N GLU A 11 47.06 -5.20 -25.55
CA GLU A 11 48.22 -5.85 -24.91
C GLU A 11 47.86 -7.20 -24.26
N MET A 12 46.59 -7.43 -23.96
CA MET A 12 46.13 -8.63 -23.26
C MET A 12 45.92 -9.82 -24.21
N THR A 13 46.29 -11.02 -23.74
CA THR A 13 45.93 -12.26 -24.46
C THR A 13 44.41 -12.49 -24.43
N PRO A 14 43.82 -13.14 -25.44
CA PRO A 14 42.37 -13.36 -25.52
C PRO A 14 41.82 -14.15 -24.32
N ALA A 15 42.62 -15.05 -23.74
CA ALA A 15 42.23 -15.78 -22.54
C ALA A 15 42.14 -14.88 -21.29
N VAL A 16 43.04 -13.90 -21.18
CA VAL A 16 43.04 -12.94 -20.06
C VAL A 16 41.88 -11.95 -20.22
N LEU A 17 41.60 -11.48 -21.45
CA LEU A 17 40.45 -10.62 -21.73
C LEU A 17 39.12 -11.26 -21.30
N ALA A 18 38.88 -12.50 -21.74
CA ALA A 18 37.68 -13.23 -21.38
C ALA A 18 37.53 -13.41 -19.86
N PHE A 19 38.65 -13.63 -19.16
CA PHE A 19 38.64 -13.74 -17.71
C PHE A 19 38.30 -12.40 -17.03
N VAL A 20 38.91 -11.30 -17.46
CA VAL A 20 38.63 -9.96 -16.89
C VAL A 20 37.19 -9.54 -17.16
N GLU A 21 36.66 -9.77 -18.35
CA GLU A 21 35.25 -9.52 -18.66
C GLU A 21 34.30 -10.31 -17.75
N SER A 22 34.62 -11.59 -17.50
CA SER A 22 33.82 -12.41 -16.58
C SER A 22 33.82 -11.85 -15.14
N LEU A 23 34.95 -11.31 -14.69
CA LEU A 23 35.09 -10.69 -13.37
C LEU A 23 34.33 -9.37 -13.29
N LEU A 24 34.44 -8.52 -14.32
CA LEU A 24 33.70 -7.26 -14.41
C LEU A 24 32.19 -7.49 -14.43
N GLY A 25 31.72 -8.51 -15.15
CA GLY A 25 30.31 -8.92 -15.15
C GLY A 25 29.84 -9.34 -13.75
N ARG A 26 30.65 -10.14 -13.04
CA ARG A 26 30.31 -10.57 -11.67
C ARG A 26 30.35 -9.43 -10.66
N ILE A 27 31.26 -8.48 -10.81
CA ILE A 27 31.31 -7.26 -10.00
C ILE A 27 30.04 -6.43 -10.24
N ALA A 28 29.65 -6.21 -11.50
CA ALA A 28 28.45 -5.46 -11.83
C ALA A 28 27.18 -6.11 -11.25
N GLU A 29 27.07 -7.44 -11.31
CA GLU A 29 25.97 -8.19 -10.69
C GLU A 29 25.95 -8.01 -9.16
N LEU A 30 27.10 -8.11 -8.50
CA LEU A 30 27.21 -7.96 -7.05
C LEU A 30 26.90 -6.53 -6.60
N GLU A 31 27.39 -5.52 -7.33
CA GLU A 31 27.08 -4.11 -7.07
C GLU A 31 25.59 -3.83 -7.25
N ALA A 32 24.97 -4.39 -8.29
CA ALA A 32 23.52 -4.27 -8.51
C ALA A 32 22.72 -4.89 -7.35
N ARG A 33 23.14 -6.06 -6.84
CA ARG A 33 22.51 -6.73 -5.69
C ARG A 33 22.69 -5.95 -4.39
N LEU A 34 23.84 -5.31 -4.18
CA LEU A 34 24.09 -4.48 -2.99
C LEU A 34 23.26 -3.18 -2.98
N GLY A 35 22.93 -2.64 -4.16
CA GLY A 35 22.06 -1.47 -4.31
C GLY A 35 20.56 -1.74 -4.08
N MET A 36 20.16 -3.02 -3.95
CA MET A 36 18.78 -3.39 -3.69
C MET A 36 18.41 -3.14 -2.22
N THR A 37 17.40 -2.30 -2.01
CA THR A 37 16.80 -2.04 -0.70
C THR A 37 15.33 -2.45 -0.73
N PRO A 38 14.73 -2.92 0.38
CA PRO A 38 13.28 -3.19 0.46
C PRO A 38 12.39 -2.02 0.03
N GLN A 39 12.93 -0.79 0.02
CA GLN A 39 12.23 0.42 -0.41
C GLN A 39 12.19 0.60 -1.93
N ASN A 40 13.07 -0.03 -2.70
CA ASN A 40 13.20 0.16 -4.15
C ASN A 40 13.21 -1.13 -4.99
N SER A 41 13.16 -2.33 -4.39
CA SER A 41 13.44 -3.59 -5.11
C SER A 41 12.47 -4.75 -4.88
N SER A 42 11.23 -4.47 -4.42
CA SER A 42 10.20 -5.51 -4.15
C SER A 42 10.65 -6.63 -3.19
N LEU A 43 11.77 -6.44 -2.48
CA LEU A 43 12.25 -7.38 -1.46
C LEU A 43 11.31 -7.38 -0.25
N PRO A 44 11.08 -8.53 0.39
CA PRO A 44 10.22 -8.60 1.55
C PRO A 44 10.83 -7.79 2.71
N PRO A 45 10.01 -7.12 3.54
CA PRO A 45 10.47 -6.27 4.63
C PRO A 45 11.30 -7.01 5.68
N SER A 46 11.15 -8.34 5.78
CA SER A 46 11.98 -9.23 6.60
C SER A 46 13.45 -9.28 6.18
N SER A 47 13.79 -8.79 4.98
CA SER A 47 15.18 -8.70 4.49
C SER A 47 15.98 -7.58 5.18
N GLN A 48 15.32 -6.67 5.90
CA GLN A 48 15.96 -5.71 6.78
C GLN A 48 15.97 -6.23 8.22
N TYR A 49 17.08 -6.01 8.93
CA TYR A 49 17.20 -6.37 10.34
C TYR A 49 16.10 -5.65 11.16
N PRO A 50 15.43 -6.32 12.12
CA PRO A 50 14.31 -5.73 12.87
C PRO A 50 14.66 -4.44 13.63
N HIS A 51 15.95 -4.23 13.92
CA HIS A 51 16.46 -3.05 14.61
C HIS A 51 17.16 -2.04 13.68
N ALA A 52 17.05 -2.21 12.36
CA ALA A 52 17.50 -1.20 11.42
C ALA A 52 16.67 0.08 11.64
N ARG A 53 17.33 1.19 11.97
CA ARG A 53 16.65 2.47 12.14
C ARG A 53 16.09 2.91 10.78
N PRO A 54 14.78 3.14 10.65
CA PRO A 54 14.23 3.66 9.41
C PRO A 54 14.84 5.05 9.15
N VAL A 55 15.07 5.35 7.87
CA VAL A 55 15.51 6.69 7.46
C VAL A 55 14.48 7.70 7.99
N PRO A 56 14.91 8.77 8.68
CA PRO A 56 13.99 9.77 9.21
C PRO A 56 13.14 10.36 8.07
N GLN A 57 11.82 10.30 8.23
CA GLN A 57 10.90 10.88 7.27
C GLN A 57 11.14 12.39 7.19
N LYS A 58 11.15 12.93 5.96
CA LYS A 58 11.21 14.37 5.77
C LYS A 58 10.01 15.00 6.49
N PRO A 59 10.20 16.13 7.21
CA PRO A 59 9.10 16.80 7.87
C PRO A 59 8.00 17.10 6.86
N SER A 60 6.75 16.79 7.22
CA SER A 60 5.59 17.07 6.38
C SER A 60 5.63 18.54 5.98
N GLY A 61 5.53 18.83 4.68
CA GLY A 61 5.55 20.21 4.18
C GLY A 61 4.47 21.07 4.84
N LYS A 62 4.66 22.40 4.83
CA LYS A 62 3.76 23.41 5.43
C LYS A 62 2.34 23.46 4.80
N ARG A 63 1.93 22.47 4.02
CA ARG A 63 0.59 22.42 3.41
C ARG A 63 -0.44 22.20 4.51
N LYS A 64 -1.42 23.09 4.55
CA LYS A 64 -2.60 22.93 5.40
C LYS A 64 -3.36 21.68 4.93
N ARG A 65 -3.90 20.91 5.88
CA ARG A 65 -4.80 19.78 5.58
C ARG A 65 -6.02 20.31 4.81
N GLY A 66 -6.43 19.62 3.76
CA GLY A 66 -7.57 20.01 2.93
C GLY A 66 -7.32 19.76 1.45
N GLY A 67 -8.28 20.18 0.62
CA GLY A 67 -8.19 20.11 -0.83
C GLY A 67 -7.01 20.94 -1.37
N GLN A 68 -6.63 20.64 -2.61
CA GLN A 68 -5.60 21.42 -3.32
C GLN A 68 -6.08 22.87 -3.53
N LYS A 69 -5.15 23.83 -3.54
CA LYS A 69 -5.48 25.25 -3.80
C LYS A 69 -6.15 25.38 -5.17
N GLY A 70 -7.30 26.05 -5.22
CA GLY A 70 -8.07 26.24 -6.45
C GLY A 70 -9.13 25.17 -6.70
N HIS A 71 -9.20 24.10 -5.90
CA HIS A 71 -10.30 23.13 -6.01
C HIS A 71 -11.52 23.62 -5.23
N PRO A 72 -12.71 23.62 -5.85
CA PRO A 72 -13.95 23.94 -5.16
C PRO A 72 -14.24 22.88 -4.08
N LYS A 73 -14.78 23.33 -2.95
CA LYS A 73 -15.21 22.43 -1.87
C LYS A 73 -16.46 21.68 -2.34
N HIS A 74 -16.39 20.36 -2.40
CA HIS A 74 -17.59 19.52 -2.50
C HIS A 74 -18.08 19.23 -1.08
N GLU A 75 -19.23 19.78 -0.70
CA GLU A 75 -19.89 19.48 0.57
C GLU A 75 -21.27 18.87 0.31
N ARG A 76 -21.63 17.89 1.14
CA ARG A 76 -23.00 17.37 1.20
C ARG A 76 -23.71 18.17 2.28
N THR A 77 -24.67 18.99 1.88
CA THR A 77 -25.51 19.74 2.82
C THR A 77 -26.28 18.76 3.69
N LEU A 78 -26.32 19.00 5.01
CA LEU A 78 -27.17 18.24 5.90
C LEU A 78 -28.63 18.43 5.47
N LEU A 79 -29.33 17.31 5.28
CA LEU A 79 -30.75 17.35 4.97
C LEU A 79 -31.55 17.78 6.21
N PRO A 80 -32.62 18.56 6.04
CA PRO A 80 -33.52 18.87 7.13
C PRO A 80 -34.27 17.59 7.57
N PRO A 81 -34.73 17.48 8.83
CA PRO A 81 -35.25 16.23 9.38
C PRO A 81 -36.49 15.71 8.64
N GLU A 82 -37.24 16.58 7.97
CA GLU A 82 -38.41 16.21 7.16
C GLU A 82 -38.05 15.44 5.89
N ARG A 83 -36.77 15.49 5.46
CA ARG A 83 -36.24 14.78 4.29
C ARG A 83 -35.35 13.61 4.67
N VAL A 84 -35.33 13.21 5.94
CA VAL A 84 -34.59 12.05 6.44
C VAL A 84 -35.58 10.90 6.55
N ASP A 85 -35.34 9.81 5.81
CA ASP A 85 -36.22 8.64 5.82
C ASP A 85 -36.23 7.97 7.20
N GLU A 86 -35.06 7.77 7.79
CA GLU A 86 -34.91 7.09 9.09
C GLU A 86 -33.78 7.71 9.92
N THR A 87 -33.99 7.80 11.25
CA THR A 87 -32.97 8.27 12.20
C THR A 87 -32.65 7.18 13.23
N PHE A 88 -31.36 6.85 13.34
CA PHE A 88 -30.89 5.82 14.25
C PHE A 88 -30.03 6.42 15.35
N VAL A 89 -30.39 6.17 16.60
CA VAL A 89 -29.59 6.57 17.75
C VAL A 89 -28.48 5.54 17.97
N LEU A 90 -27.26 5.86 17.53
CA LEU A 90 -26.08 5.04 17.76
C LEU A 90 -25.53 5.28 19.16
N LYS A 91 -25.89 4.42 20.11
CA LYS A 91 -25.25 4.33 21.42
C LYS A 91 -24.32 3.13 21.46
N PRO A 92 -23.19 3.20 22.19
CA PRO A 92 -22.36 2.02 22.42
C PRO A 92 -23.21 0.91 23.07
N SER A 93 -22.78 -0.35 22.94
CA SER A 93 -23.47 -1.48 23.58
C SER A 93 -23.28 -1.51 25.10
N ALA A 94 -22.13 -1.03 25.58
CA ALA A 94 -21.81 -0.91 26.99
C ALA A 94 -21.04 0.39 27.29
N CYS A 95 -21.18 0.86 28.52
CA CYS A 95 -20.42 1.99 29.02
C CYS A 95 -18.93 1.63 29.15
N ARG A 96 -18.04 2.41 28.53
CA ARG A 96 -16.58 2.19 28.63
C ARG A 96 -16.00 2.31 30.04
N ARG A 97 -16.73 2.94 30.98
CA ARG A 97 -16.26 3.19 32.35
C ARG A 97 -16.72 2.15 33.37
N CYS A 98 -17.99 1.74 33.31
CA CYS A 98 -18.58 0.82 34.28
C CYS A 98 -19.03 -0.52 33.67
N GLY A 99 -18.94 -0.71 32.34
CA GLY A 99 -19.31 -1.95 31.66
C GLY A 99 -20.81 -2.25 31.61
N GLN A 100 -21.65 -1.41 32.21
CA GLN A 100 -23.11 -1.58 32.15
C GLN A 100 -23.63 -1.42 30.73
N LEU A 101 -24.53 -2.31 30.33
CA LEU A 101 -25.21 -2.27 29.04
C LEU A 101 -26.01 -0.97 28.92
N THR A 102 -25.82 -0.29 27.81
CA THR A 102 -26.41 1.03 27.60
C THR A 102 -27.79 0.95 26.97
N HIS A 103 -28.12 -0.09 26.17
CA HIS A 103 -29.46 -0.39 25.61
C HIS A 103 -29.59 -1.85 25.16
N LEU A 104 -30.84 -2.32 24.92
CA LEU A 104 -31.13 -3.54 24.14
C LEU A 104 -30.78 -3.30 22.65
N VAL A 105 -30.32 -4.37 22.02
CA VAL A 105 -29.61 -4.47 20.73
C VAL A 105 -30.20 -3.64 19.58
N MET A 106 -29.34 -3.14 18.68
CA MET A 106 -29.73 -2.56 17.38
C MET A 106 -30.73 -3.46 16.65
N PRO A 107 -31.73 -2.91 15.93
CA PRO A 107 -32.42 -3.69 14.92
C PRO A 107 -31.40 -4.13 13.87
N ARG A 108 -31.44 -5.42 13.51
CA ARG A 108 -30.66 -5.97 12.39
C ARG A 108 -31.08 -5.17 11.15
N PHE A 109 -30.16 -4.41 10.56
CA PHE A 109 -30.39 -3.79 9.26
C PHE A 109 -30.77 -4.92 8.28
N GLY A 110 -32.04 -4.98 7.91
CA GLY A 110 -32.50 -5.82 6.82
C GLY A 110 -31.94 -5.19 5.55
N VAL A 111 -31.04 -5.90 4.87
CA VAL A 111 -30.80 -5.66 3.45
C VAL A 111 -32.17 -5.80 2.78
N ASN A 112 -32.71 -4.71 2.24
CA ASN A 112 -33.92 -4.80 1.43
C ASN A 112 -33.51 -5.52 0.14
N LEU A 113 -33.99 -6.76 -0.04
CA LEU A 113 -33.73 -7.54 -1.25
C LEU A 113 -34.29 -6.89 -2.52
N ASP A 114 -35.13 -5.86 -2.38
CA ASP A 114 -35.80 -5.13 -3.45
C ASP A 114 -35.20 -3.72 -3.72
N ASP A 115 -34.05 -3.36 -3.13
CA ASP A 115 -33.40 -2.06 -3.37
C ASP A 115 -32.51 -2.09 -4.65
N PRO A 116 -32.83 -1.29 -5.70
CA PRO A 116 -32.07 -1.28 -6.94
C PRO A 116 -30.65 -0.71 -6.81
N PHE A 117 -30.30 -0.04 -5.70
CA PHE A 117 -28.99 0.60 -5.52
C PHE A 117 -27.89 -0.35 -5.04
N ASP A 118 -28.24 -1.59 -4.65
CA ASP A 118 -27.32 -2.58 -4.07
C ASP A 118 -26.74 -3.61 -5.06
N GLU A 119 -27.06 -3.51 -6.35
CA GLU A 119 -26.58 -4.46 -7.37
C GLU A 119 -25.05 -4.40 -7.62
N GLY A 120 -24.39 -3.33 -7.18
CA GLY A 120 -22.95 -3.14 -7.34
C GLY A 120 -22.07 -4.03 -6.45
N TRP A 121 -22.62 -4.61 -5.38
CA TRP A 121 -21.82 -5.40 -4.41
C TRP A 121 -21.87 -6.91 -4.63
N ARG A 122 -22.81 -7.42 -5.43
CA ARG A 122 -22.88 -8.87 -5.75
C ARG A 122 -21.65 -9.39 -6.51
N GLY A 123 -20.92 -8.52 -7.23
CA GLY A 123 -19.68 -8.89 -7.93
C GLY A 123 -18.41 -8.82 -7.06
N TYR A 124 -18.46 -8.19 -5.88
CA TYR A 124 -17.26 -7.95 -5.07
C TYR A 124 -16.81 -9.23 -4.34
N ASP A 125 -17.75 -10.06 -3.89
CA ASP A 125 -17.47 -11.31 -3.16
C ASP A 125 -17.01 -12.47 -4.05
N SER A 126 -17.31 -12.44 -5.36
CA SER A 126 -16.78 -13.40 -6.33
C SER A 126 -15.37 -13.02 -6.79
N LEU A 127 -15.09 -11.73 -6.97
CA LEU A 127 -13.74 -11.24 -7.32
C LEU A 127 -12.75 -11.42 -6.16
N ARG A 128 -13.19 -11.25 -4.91
CA ARG A 128 -12.34 -11.42 -3.72
C ARG A 128 -11.94 -12.88 -3.48
N ARG A 129 -12.83 -13.84 -3.72
CA ARG A 129 -12.48 -15.28 -3.65
C ARG A 129 -11.48 -15.68 -4.74
N ASN A 130 -11.73 -15.23 -5.98
CA ASN A 130 -10.82 -15.52 -7.10
C ASN A 130 -9.42 -14.92 -6.90
N TRP A 131 -9.32 -13.74 -6.28
CA TRP A 131 -8.02 -13.14 -5.92
C TRP A 131 -7.26 -13.93 -4.85
N HIS A 132 -7.95 -14.44 -3.82
CA HIS A 132 -7.32 -15.26 -2.77
C HIS A 132 -6.90 -16.64 -3.27
N ASP A 133 -7.63 -17.22 -4.23
CA ASP A 133 -7.30 -18.51 -4.83
C ASP A 133 -6.13 -18.40 -5.84
N GLN A 134 -5.99 -17.27 -6.53
CA GLN A 134 -4.89 -17.03 -7.50
C GLN A 134 -3.55 -16.61 -6.87
N ASN A 135 -3.54 -16.14 -5.61
CA ASN A 135 -2.32 -15.65 -4.93
C ASN A 135 -1.95 -16.51 -3.72
N ARG A 136 -2.28 -17.80 -3.77
CA ARG A 136 -1.96 -18.79 -2.74
C ARG A 136 -0.77 -19.66 -3.16
N GLU A 137 0.36 -19.01 -3.40
CA GLU A 137 1.70 -19.63 -3.47
C GLU A 137 2.72 -18.73 -2.77
#